data_AF-A0A3B6AZ33-F1
#
_entry.id   AF-A0A3B6AZ33-F1
#
_cell.length_a   1.000
_cell.length_b   1.000
_cell.length_c   1.000
_cell.angle_alpha   90.00
_cell.angle_beta   90.00
_cell.angle_gamma   90.00
#
_symmetry.space_group_name_H-M   'P 1'
#
loop_
_entity.id
_entity.type
_entity.pdbx_description
1 polymer ?
#
loop_
_entity_poly.entity_id
_entity_poly.type
_entity_poly.pdbx_seq_one_letter_code
_entity_poly.pdbx_strand_id
1 'polypeptide(L)'
;MASVAARRRQELAAEGQRHLEETIASAFQILSSMNDELCNPALWSSSATATAASAASQHPHHQNAAPPPPHSADSDADTMGGAAGGSGGSLDEARHRYKIAVAALRASIAAVSPSTQEMGPTESKGDQAEIERLEEHASSLRKEIESKNKQLKLLIDQLRDLISDISMWQSPCSV
;
A
#
# COMPACT_ATOMS: atom_id res chain seq x y z
N MET A 1 22.72 -25.17 -6.63
CA MET A 1 22.38 -23.84 -7.19
C MET A 1 20.93 -23.43 -6.89
N ALA A 2 19.94 -24.33 -6.90
CA ALA A 2 18.54 -24.01 -6.56
C ALA A 2 18.35 -23.37 -5.16
N SER A 3 19.13 -23.79 -4.15
CA SER A 3 19.06 -23.23 -2.79
C SER A 3 19.46 -21.75 -2.69
N VAL A 4 20.37 -21.29 -3.55
CA VAL A 4 20.83 -19.89 -3.56
C VAL A 4 19.79 -18.99 -4.23
N ALA A 5 19.14 -19.47 -5.29
CA ALA A 5 18.06 -18.76 -5.96
C ALA A 5 16.83 -18.61 -5.05
N ALA A 6 16.45 -19.68 -4.34
CA ALA A 6 15.36 -19.64 -3.36
C ALA A 6 15.66 -18.65 -2.21
N ARG A 7 16.89 -18.66 -1.69
CA ARG A 7 17.33 -17.72 -0.65
C ARG A 7 17.30 -16.27 -1.14
N ARG A 8 17.80 -15.99 -2.35
CA ARG A 8 17.75 -14.66 -2.96
C ARG A 8 16.32 -14.18 -3.15
N ARG A 9 15.40 -15.06 -3.55
CA ARG A 9 13.97 -14.74 -3.69
C ARG A 9 13.34 -14.41 -2.34
N GLN A 10 13.69 -15.17 -1.29
CA GLN A 10 13.24 -14.90 0.07
C GLN A 10 13.76 -13.56 0.60
N GLU A 11 15.03 -13.23 0.34
CA GLU A 11 15.63 -11.94 0.69
C GLU A 11 14.95 -10.77 -0.04
N LEU A 12 14.66 -10.91 -1.34
CA LEU A 12 13.91 -9.90 -2.11
C LEU A 12 12.47 -9.72 -1.58
N ALA A 13 11.82 -10.80 -1.14
CA ALA A 13 10.49 -10.72 -0.54
C ALA A 13 10.52 -10.00 0.81
N ALA A 14 11.49 -10.31 1.68
CA ALA A 14 11.67 -9.62 2.95
C ALA A 14 12.01 -8.13 2.76
N GLU A 15 12.86 -7.82 1.78
CA GLU A 15 13.21 -6.45 1.41
C GLU A 15 12.02 -5.67 0.86
N GLY A 16 11.21 -6.31 -0.01
CA GLY A 16 9.98 -5.72 -0.54
C GLY A 16 8.97 -5.40 0.57
N GLN A 17 8.81 -6.29 1.55
CA GLN A 17 7.98 -6.05 2.72
C GLN A 17 8.48 -4.86 3.55
N ARG A 18 9.80 -4.75 3.77
CA ARG A 18 10.41 -3.61 4.48
C ARG A 18 10.13 -2.29 3.76
N HIS A 19 10.35 -2.23 2.44
CA HIS A 19 10.09 -1.02 1.66
C HIS A 19 8.61 -0.62 1.64
N LEU A 20 7.69 -1.59 1.70
CA LEU A 20 6.26 -1.33 1.82
C LEU A 20 5.95 -0.67 3.17
N GLU A 21 6.46 -1.21 4.26
CA GLU A 21 6.27 -0.66 5.61
C GLU A 21 6.86 0.75 5.74
N GLU A 22 8.05 0.99 5.20
CA GLU A 22 8.69 2.32 5.17
C GLU A 22 7.87 3.33 4.34
N THR A 23 7.28 2.90 3.23
CA THR A 23 6.39 3.73 2.40
C THR A 23 5.14 4.12 3.18
N ILE A 24 4.52 3.16 3.87
CA ILE A 24 3.33 3.38 4.70
C ILE A 24 3.67 4.34 5.84
N ALA A 25 4.76 4.11 6.57
CA ALA A 25 5.19 4.96 7.68
C ALA A 25 5.47 6.40 7.22
N SER A 26 6.14 6.58 6.08
CA SER A 26 6.41 7.90 5.52
C SER A 26 5.13 8.61 5.07
N ALA A 27 4.17 7.88 4.51
CA ALA A 27 2.86 8.43 4.15
C ALA A 27 2.07 8.90 5.39
N PHE A 28 2.08 8.11 6.47
CA PHE A 28 1.50 8.54 7.74
C PHE A 28 2.17 9.81 8.28
N GLN A 29 3.51 9.89 8.21
CA GLN A 29 4.22 11.08 8.66
C GLN A 29 3.84 12.33 7.83
N ILE A 30 3.63 12.19 6.51
CA ILE A 30 3.13 13.29 5.68
C ILE A 30 1.77 13.75 6.18
N LEU A 31 0.83 12.81 6.38
CA LEU A 31 -0.52 13.14 6.83
C LEU A 31 -0.52 13.79 8.21
N SER A 32 0.27 13.28 9.15
CA SER A 32 0.43 13.87 10.49
C SER A 32 1.05 15.26 10.42
N SER A 33 2.12 15.45 9.64
CA SER A 33 2.76 16.77 9.50
C SER A 33 1.82 17.78 8.85
N MET A 34 1.05 17.37 7.84
CA MET A 34 0.02 18.21 7.24
C MET A 34 -1.08 18.54 8.24
N ASN A 35 -1.50 17.56 9.03
CA ASN A 35 -2.51 17.78 10.07
C ASN A 35 -2.00 18.77 11.12
N ASP A 36 -0.75 18.65 11.58
CA ASP A 36 -0.15 19.57 12.55
C ASP A 36 -0.03 20.99 12.00
N GLU A 37 0.35 21.14 10.72
CA GLU A 37 0.40 22.45 10.04
C GLU A 37 -0.99 23.08 9.88
N LEU A 38 -1.98 22.27 9.51
CA LEU A 38 -3.36 22.73 9.30
C LEU A 38 -4.15 22.89 10.60
N CYS A 39 -3.75 22.27 11.70
CA CYS A 39 -4.48 22.35 12.96
C CYS A 39 -3.80 23.24 14.00
N ASN A 40 -2.69 23.90 13.65
CA ASN A 40 -1.97 24.79 14.55
C ASN A 40 -2.19 26.27 14.17
N PRO A 41 -3.08 27.01 14.88
CA PRO A 41 -3.38 28.42 14.59
C PRO A 41 -2.17 29.36 14.72
N ALA A 42 -1.14 28.96 15.49
CA ALA A 42 0.07 29.76 15.65
C ALA A 42 0.87 29.86 14.33
N LEU A 43 0.81 28.84 13.47
CA LEU A 43 1.50 28.82 12.18
C LEU A 43 0.83 29.72 11.14
N TRP A 44 -0.48 29.94 11.28
CA TRP A 44 -1.22 30.85 10.41
C TRP A 44 -0.89 32.33 10.68
N SER A 45 -0.52 32.65 11.93
CA SER A 45 -0.27 34.02 12.38
C SER A 45 1.06 34.60 11.86
N SER A 46 2.03 33.75 11.51
CA SER A 46 3.33 34.17 10.93
C SER A 46 3.28 34.53 9.44
N SER A 47 2.21 34.21 8.72
CA SER A 47 2.09 34.57 7.29
C SER A 47 1.89 36.08 7.09
N ALA A 48 1.31 36.78 8.08
CA ALA A 48 1.02 38.21 8.00
C ALA A 48 2.24 39.12 8.31
N THR A 49 3.28 38.61 8.98
CA THR A 49 4.46 39.42 9.39
C THR A 49 5.69 39.24 8.50
N ALA A 50 5.78 38.15 7.72
CA ALA A 50 6.90 37.94 6.79
C ALA A 50 6.93 38.96 5.64
N THR A 51 5.77 39.47 5.20
CA THR A 51 5.68 40.54 4.19
C THR A 51 5.93 41.94 4.75
N ALA A 52 5.80 42.14 6.07
CA ALA A 52 6.06 43.43 6.71
C ALA A 52 7.55 43.67 6.99
N ALA A 53 8.34 42.62 7.25
CA ALA A 53 9.76 42.74 7.53
C ALA A 53 10.61 43.08 6.29
N SER A 54 10.14 42.73 5.09
CA SER A 54 10.81 43.09 3.82
C SER A 54 10.50 44.51 3.35
N ALA A 55 9.46 45.15 3.91
CA ALA A 55 9.03 46.51 3.54
C ALA A 55 9.57 47.60 4.49
N ALA A 56 10.20 47.24 5.62
CA ALA A 56 10.68 48.19 6.63
C ALA A 56 12.11 48.74 6.39
N SER A 57 12.78 48.38 5.29
CA SER A 57 14.17 48.81 5.02
C SER A 57 14.33 49.87 3.93
N GLN A 58 13.25 50.55 3.53
CA GLN A 58 13.33 51.65 2.57
C GLN A 58 12.76 52.94 3.15
N HIS A 59 13.61 53.74 3.81
CA HIS A 59 13.43 55.20 3.80
C HIS A 59 14.79 55.92 3.82
N PRO A 60 15.00 56.96 2.97
CA PRO A 60 16.28 57.62 2.75
C PRO A 60 16.36 59.02 3.39
N HIS A 61 17.49 59.41 4.01
CA HIS A 61 17.98 60.81 3.98
C HIS A 61 19.41 60.97 4.57
N HIS A 62 20.35 61.40 3.71
CA HIS A 62 21.42 62.40 3.94
C HIS A 62 22.44 62.27 5.10
N GLN A 63 23.71 61.94 4.79
CA GLN A 63 24.81 62.90 4.60
C GLN A 63 26.20 62.22 4.49
N ASN A 64 26.79 62.37 3.29
CA ASN A 64 28.18 62.77 3.01
C ASN A 64 29.38 61.98 3.60
N ALA A 65 30.06 61.16 2.77
CA ALA A 65 31.43 61.42 2.28
C ALA A 65 32.02 60.23 1.47
N ALA A 66 32.22 60.50 0.16
CA ALA A 66 33.32 60.05 -0.74
C ALA A 66 33.56 58.55 -1.08
N PRO A 67 34.11 58.25 -2.30
CA PRO A 67 33.71 57.10 -3.14
C PRO A 67 34.92 56.14 -3.47
N PRO A 68 34.93 55.27 -4.52
CA PRO A 68 34.94 53.80 -4.39
C PRO A 68 36.15 53.11 -5.15
N PRO A 69 36.00 51.99 -5.90
CA PRO A 69 36.71 50.70 -5.81
C PRO A 69 37.74 50.52 -6.98
N PRO A 70 38.20 49.35 -7.52
CA PRO A 70 37.50 48.10 -7.93
C PRO A 70 38.27 46.81 -7.52
N HIS A 71 37.78 45.58 -7.69
CA HIS A 71 37.97 44.78 -8.90
C HIS A 71 37.07 43.52 -8.89
N SER A 72 36.24 43.47 -9.94
CA SER A 72 35.94 42.33 -10.81
C SER A 72 35.34 41.05 -10.23
N ALA A 73 34.09 40.85 -10.66
CA ALA A 73 33.30 39.64 -10.61
C ALA A 73 34.01 38.42 -11.23
N ASP A 74 33.65 37.24 -10.74
CA ASP A 74 32.88 36.35 -11.60
C ASP A 74 31.89 35.52 -10.77
N SER A 75 30.73 35.29 -11.36
CA SER A 75 29.61 34.56 -10.76
C SER A 75 29.74 33.09 -11.09
N ASP A 76 29.55 32.22 -10.10
CA ASP A 76 28.87 30.95 -10.32
C ASP A 76 27.98 30.67 -9.12
N ALA A 77 26.69 30.71 -9.40
CA ALA A 77 25.62 30.42 -8.49
C ALA A 77 25.31 28.93 -8.55
N ASP A 78 25.42 28.25 -7.41
CA ASP A 78 24.59 27.09 -7.10
C ASP A 78 24.31 27.06 -5.59
N THR A 79 23.40 27.96 -5.21
CA THR A 79 22.34 27.78 -4.19
C THR A 79 22.70 26.98 -2.94
N MET A 80 23.66 27.48 -2.17
CA MET A 80 23.68 27.28 -0.72
C MET A 80 23.18 28.56 -0.06
N GLY A 81 21.91 28.62 0.31
CA GLY A 81 21.39 29.79 1.01
C GLY A 81 19.88 29.87 1.05
N GLY A 82 19.30 29.46 2.17
CA GLY A 82 17.87 29.65 2.41
C GLY A 82 17.34 29.02 3.70
N ALA A 83 18.12 28.99 4.78
CA ALA A 83 17.58 28.75 6.11
C ALA A 83 16.77 29.99 6.56
N ALA A 84 15.58 30.14 5.99
CA ALA A 84 14.54 31.01 6.51
C ALA A 84 13.55 30.14 7.26
N GLY A 85 13.50 30.31 8.58
CA GLY A 85 12.64 29.54 9.48
C GLY A 85 11.16 29.67 9.11
N GLY A 86 10.46 28.54 9.16
CA GLY A 86 9.01 28.50 9.04
C GLY A 86 8.54 27.11 8.63
N SER A 87 8.29 26.24 9.60
CA SER A 87 7.34 25.11 9.56
C SER A 87 7.37 24.07 8.41
N GLY A 88 8.26 24.16 7.40
CA GLY A 88 8.22 23.27 6.23
C GLY A 88 9.10 22.01 6.32
N GLY A 89 10.03 21.97 7.29
CA GLY A 89 11.07 20.93 7.32
C GLY A 89 10.53 19.50 7.56
N SER A 90 9.54 19.33 8.43
CA SER A 90 8.98 18.00 8.74
C SER A 90 8.21 17.42 7.56
N LEU A 91 7.39 18.23 6.88
CA LEU A 91 6.60 17.81 5.73
C LEU A 91 7.49 17.53 4.52
N ASP A 92 8.45 18.41 4.23
CA ASP A 92 9.39 18.21 3.13
C ASP A 92 10.27 16.97 3.34
N GLU A 93 10.72 16.73 4.57
CA GLU A 93 11.47 15.53 4.95
C GLU A 93 10.61 14.26 4.81
N ALA A 94 9.34 14.29 5.25
CA ALA A 94 8.43 13.16 5.10
C ALA A 94 8.12 12.87 3.62
N ARG A 95 7.97 13.91 2.79
CA ARG A 95 7.82 13.80 1.33
C ARG A 95 9.06 13.19 0.68
N HIS A 96 10.25 13.63 1.10
CA HIS A 96 11.50 13.09 0.59
C HIS A 96 11.64 11.59 0.91
N ARG A 97 11.42 11.19 2.17
CA ARG A 97 11.44 9.79 2.59
C ARG A 97 10.41 8.93 1.87
N TYR A 98 9.18 9.45 1.69
CA TYR A 98 8.16 8.75 0.91
C TYR A 98 8.60 8.51 -0.54
N LYS A 99 9.19 9.52 -1.21
CA LYS A 99 9.69 9.36 -2.58
C LYS A 99 10.78 8.30 -2.67
N ILE A 100 11.72 8.28 -1.72
CA ILE A 100 12.78 7.28 -1.66
C ILE A 100 12.20 5.88 -1.43
N ALA A 101 11.34 5.72 -0.43
CA ALA A 101 10.73 4.44 -0.09
C ALA A 101 9.91 3.87 -1.26
N VAL A 102 9.15 4.73 -1.97
CA VAL A 102 8.41 4.34 -3.18
C VAL A 102 9.35 3.93 -4.32
N ALA A 103 10.48 4.63 -4.50
CA ALA A 103 11.47 4.26 -5.51
C ALA A 103 12.10 2.89 -5.19
N ALA A 104 12.44 2.65 -3.92
CA ALA A 104 12.97 1.37 -3.45
C ALA A 104 11.95 0.23 -3.60
N LEU A 105 10.68 0.46 -3.26
CA LEU A 105 9.60 -0.50 -3.46
C LEU A 105 9.40 -0.84 -4.94
N ARG A 106 9.42 0.16 -5.82
CA ARG A 106 9.36 -0.07 -7.28
C ARG A 106 10.54 -0.88 -7.79
N ALA A 107 11.74 -0.63 -7.28
CA ALA A 107 12.93 -1.43 -7.61
C ALA A 107 12.79 -2.88 -7.13
N SER A 108 12.27 -3.11 -5.92
CA SER A 108 11.95 -4.46 -5.41
C SER A 108 10.91 -5.17 -6.28
N ILE A 109 9.83 -4.48 -6.68
CA ILE A 109 8.81 -5.04 -7.58
C ILE A 109 9.40 -5.35 -8.95
N ALA A 110 10.24 -4.48 -9.51
CA ALA A 110 10.91 -4.71 -10.78
C ALA A 110 11.91 -5.88 -10.70
N ALA A 111 12.57 -6.07 -9.57
CA ALA A 111 13.47 -7.20 -9.33
C ALA A 111 12.73 -8.54 -9.15
N VAL A 112 11.47 -8.51 -8.70
CA VAL A 112 10.57 -9.67 -8.58
C VAL A 112 9.79 -9.92 -9.87
N SER A 113 9.57 -8.88 -10.67
CA SER A 113 8.89 -9.00 -11.96
C SER A 113 9.69 -9.97 -12.82
N PRO A 114 9.08 -11.06 -13.30
CA PRO A 114 9.77 -11.93 -14.23
C PRO A 114 10.08 -11.08 -15.46
N SER A 115 11.35 -10.98 -15.85
CA SER A 115 11.65 -10.72 -17.25
C SER A 115 10.76 -11.65 -18.07
N THR A 116 10.00 -11.11 -19.02
CA THR A 116 9.05 -11.76 -19.93
C THR A 116 9.65 -12.92 -20.78
N GLN A 117 10.79 -13.48 -20.38
CA GLN A 117 11.39 -14.70 -20.89
C GLN A 117 11.93 -15.52 -19.71
N GLU A 118 11.12 -16.49 -19.30
CA GLU A 118 11.42 -17.74 -18.57
C GLU A 118 10.18 -18.11 -17.74
N MET A 119 9.05 -18.29 -18.44
CA MET A 119 8.14 -19.37 -18.10
C MET A 119 8.82 -20.68 -18.54
N GLY A 120 9.96 -21.00 -17.92
CA GLY A 120 10.70 -22.24 -18.06
C GLY A 120 10.32 -23.15 -16.89
N PRO A 121 9.91 -24.41 -17.13
CA PRO A 121 9.20 -25.24 -16.15
C PRO A 121 10.19 -25.82 -15.14
N THR A 122 10.55 -25.08 -14.08
CA THR A 122 11.45 -25.62 -13.06
C THR A 122 11.03 -25.40 -11.61
N GLU A 123 9.80 -24.96 -11.35
CA GLU A 123 9.16 -25.07 -10.01
C GLU A 123 7.77 -25.76 -10.05
N SER A 124 7.30 -26.29 -11.18
CA SER A 124 5.90 -26.71 -11.39
C SER A 124 5.71 -28.23 -11.56
N LYS A 125 6.28 -29.06 -10.67
CA LYS A 125 5.93 -30.50 -10.63
C LYS A 125 5.36 -30.93 -9.28
N GLY A 126 5.89 -30.41 -8.17
CA GLY A 126 5.30 -30.58 -6.84
C GLY A 126 3.94 -29.91 -6.76
N ASP A 127 3.89 -28.62 -7.09
CA ASP A 127 2.65 -27.84 -7.07
C ASP A 127 1.64 -28.35 -8.10
N GLN A 128 2.08 -28.76 -9.29
CA GLN A 128 1.17 -29.29 -10.32
C GLN A 128 0.54 -30.64 -9.93
N ALA A 129 1.31 -31.55 -9.32
CA ALA A 129 0.79 -32.82 -8.83
C ALA A 129 -0.11 -32.64 -7.60
N GLU A 130 0.19 -31.67 -6.74
CA GLU A 130 -0.67 -31.32 -5.62
C GLU A 130 -1.99 -30.71 -6.08
N ILE A 131 -1.96 -29.82 -7.08
CA ILE A 131 -3.16 -29.26 -7.72
C ILE A 131 -4.03 -30.37 -8.30
N GLU A 132 -3.44 -31.30 -9.07
CA GLU A 132 -4.18 -32.44 -9.65
C GLU A 132 -4.85 -33.31 -8.56
N ARG A 133 -4.13 -33.61 -7.47
CA ARG A 133 -4.69 -34.36 -6.34
C ARG A 133 -5.84 -33.61 -5.66
N LEU A 134 -5.71 -32.29 -5.50
CA LEU A 134 -6.76 -31.46 -4.89
C LEU A 134 -8.00 -31.38 -5.79
N GLU A 135 -7.82 -31.30 -7.10
CA GLU A 135 -8.90 -31.33 -8.09
C GLU A 135 -9.63 -32.69 -8.11
N GLU A 136 -8.89 -33.79 -8.01
CA GLU A 136 -9.47 -35.13 -7.88
C GLU A 136 -10.27 -35.26 -6.58
N HIS A 137 -9.70 -34.81 -5.46
CA HIS A 137 -10.37 -34.83 -4.17
C HIS A 137 -11.65 -33.96 -4.17
N ALA A 138 -11.59 -32.77 -4.76
CA ALA A 138 -12.75 -31.91 -4.93
C ALA A 138 -13.82 -32.56 -5.82
N SER A 139 -13.42 -33.25 -6.88
CA SER A 139 -14.32 -34.00 -7.76
C SER A 139 -14.99 -35.17 -7.05
N SER A 140 -14.25 -35.90 -6.22
CA SER A 140 -14.77 -36.98 -5.38
C SER A 140 -15.80 -36.46 -4.38
N LEU A 141 -15.47 -35.39 -3.65
CA LEU A 141 -16.38 -34.74 -2.71
C LEU A 141 -17.66 -34.24 -3.38
N ARG A 142 -17.56 -33.64 -4.58
CA ARG A 142 -18.74 -33.22 -5.34
C ARG A 142 -19.66 -34.40 -5.67
N LYS A 143 -19.11 -35.53 -6.11
CA LYS A 143 -19.88 -36.76 -6.39
C LYS A 143 -20.52 -37.32 -5.12
N GLU A 144 -19.81 -37.30 -3.99
CA GLU A 144 -20.34 -37.77 -2.72
C GLU A 144 -21.51 -36.90 -2.22
N ILE A 145 -21.37 -35.57 -2.31
CA ILE A 145 -22.44 -34.62 -1.98
C ILE A 145 -23.67 -34.86 -2.86
N GLU A 146 -23.48 -35.04 -4.17
CA GLU A 146 -24.59 -35.33 -5.08
C GLU A 146 -25.28 -36.65 -4.72
N SER A 147 -24.52 -37.69 -4.40
CA SER A 147 -25.04 -38.99 -3.97
C SER A 147 -25.83 -38.89 -2.66
N LYS A 148 -25.27 -38.23 -1.64
CA LYS A 148 -25.93 -38.00 -0.35
C LYS A 148 -27.22 -37.17 -0.52
N ASN A 149 -27.22 -36.17 -1.39
CA ASN A 149 -28.42 -35.39 -1.70
C ASN A 149 -29.51 -36.23 -2.37
N LYS A 150 -29.15 -37.15 -3.27
CA LYS A 150 -30.11 -38.11 -3.87
C LYS A 150 -30.73 -39.00 -2.80
N GLN A 151 -29.92 -39.52 -1.87
CA GLN A 151 -30.41 -40.35 -0.77
C GLN A 151 -31.34 -39.59 0.17
N LEU A 152 -30.98 -38.35 0.54
CA LEU A 152 -31.84 -37.50 1.36
C LEU A 152 -33.17 -37.22 0.69
N LYS A 153 -33.17 -36.96 -0.63
CA LYS A 153 -34.39 -36.74 -1.39
C LYS A 153 -35.30 -37.98 -1.36
N LEU A 154 -34.74 -39.18 -1.58
CA LEU A 154 -35.49 -40.44 -1.47
C LEU A 154 -36.13 -40.60 -0.09
N LEU A 155 -35.36 -40.37 0.99
CA LEU A 155 -35.87 -40.47 2.36
C LEU A 155 -36.97 -39.45 2.65
N ILE A 156 -36.83 -38.22 2.14
CA ILE A 156 -37.84 -37.17 2.26
C ILE A 156 -39.13 -37.59 1.54
N ASP A 157 -39.03 -38.13 0.33
CA ASP A 157 -40.18 -38.56 -0.44
C ASP A 157 -40.88 -39.75 0.23
N GLN A 158 -40.12 -40.74 0.72
CA GLN A 158 -40.67 -41.85 1.52
C GLN A 158 -41.37 -41.39 2.80
N LEU A 159 -40.81 -40.39 3.50
CA LEU A 159 -41.44 -39.84 4.70
C LEU A 159 -42.74 -39.11 4.35
N ARG A 160 -42.78 -38.38 3.23
CA ARG A 160 -44.00 -37.71 2.75
C ARG A 160 -45.09 -38.71 2.39
N ASP A 161 -44.74 -39.80 1.71
CA ASP A 161 -45.67 -40.87 1.37
C ASP A 161 -46.24 -41.51 2.64
N LEU A 162 -45.39 -41.84 3.61
CA LEU A 162 -45.82 -42.40 4.88
C LEU A 162 -46.76 -41.46 5.66
N ILE A 163 -46.45 -40.17 5.69
CA ILE A 163 -47.33 -39.16 6.32
C ILE A 163 -48.68 -39.10 5.60
N SER A 164 -48.69 -39.15 4.26
CA SER A 164 -49.91 -39.18 3.46
C SER A 164 -50.75 -40.41 3.78
N ASP A 165 -50.12 -41.59 3.84
CA ASP A 165 -50.76 -42.84 4.21
C ASP A 165 -51.36 -42.75 5.61
N ILE A 166 -50.59 -42.36 6.62
CA ILE A 166 -51.10 -42.24 8.00
C ILE A 166 -52.28 -41.25 8.07
N SER A 167 -52.20 -40.14 7.33
CA SER A 167 -53.27 -39.13 7.30
C SER A 167 -54.58 -39.69 6.73
N MET A 168 -54.52 -40.61 5.76
CA MET A 168 -55.71 -41.30 5.25
C MET A 168 -56.38 -42.19 6.30
N TRP A 169 -55.59 -42.77 7.21
CA TRP A 169 -56.07 -43.68 8.26
C TRP A 169 -56.59 -42.94 9.50
N GLN A 170 -56.20 -41.67 9.65
CA GLN A 170 -56.69 -40.77 10.71
C GLN A 170 -57.95 -39.98 10.31
N SER A 171 -58.49 -40.19 9.11
CA SER A 171 -59.79 -39.63 8.75
C SER A 171 -60.87 -40.25 9.65
N PRO A 172 -61.65 -39.47 10.41
CA PRO A 172 -62.73 -40.03 11.21
C PRO A 172 -63.71 -40.73 10.27
N CYS A 173 -63.93 -42.03 10.46
CA CYS A 173 -65.11 -42.68 9.92
C CYS A 173 -66.31 -41.90 10.48
N SER A 174 -66.95 -41.06 9.67
CA SER A 174 -68.23 -40.46 10.05
C SER A 174 -69.21 -41.62 10.24
N VAL A 175 -69.62 -41.82 11.49
CA VAL A 175 -70.75 -42.70 11.85
C VAL A 175 -72.07 -41.98 11.61
#